data_AF-A0A920SJJ8-F1
#
_entry.id   AF-A0A920SJJ8-F1
#
_cell.length_a   1.000
_cell.length_b   1.000
_cell.length_c   1.000
_cell.angle_alpha   90.00
_cell.angle_beta   90.00
_cell.angle_gamma   90.00
#
_symmetry.space_group_name_H-M   'P 1'
#
loop_
_entity.id
_entity.type
_entity.pdbx_description
1 polymer ?
#
loop_
_entity_poly.entity_id
_entity_poly.type
_entity_poly.pdbx_seq_one_letter_code
_entity_poly.pdbx_strand_id
1 'polypeptide(L)'
;MCPVTCLTITHNGEEEDLRQRLMAPADNTDQAIFASESLPQTGRIMVKDEDLCVHCGLCAERCPTAAWDMMQFDLLNPYAGHQSWPEKAITASTTSV
;
A
#
# COMPACT_ATOMS: atom_id res chain seq x y z
N MET A 1 0.43 11.64 -9.03
CA MET A 1 1.54 12.26 -8.26
C MET A 1 1.62 11.51 -6.95
N CYS A 2 2.71 10.76 -6.71
CA CYS A 2 2.95 10.09 -5.42
C CYS A 2 3.72 11.06 -4.53
N PRO A 3 3.34 11.30 -3.26
CA PRO A 3 4.09 12.20 -2.41
C PRO A 3 5.51 11.71 -2.07
N VAL A 4 5.93 10.50 -2.50
CA VAL A 4 7.24 9.82 -2.30
C VAL A 4 7.75 9.71 -0.85
N THR A 5 7.14 10.42 0.08
CA THR A 5 7.41 10.40 1.52
C THR A 5 6.66 9.29 2.24
N CYS A 6 5.62 8.71 1.63
CA CYS A 6 4.84 7.61 2.19
C CYS A 6 5.59 6.27 2.23
N LEU A 7 6.84 6.22 1.74
CA LEU A 7 7.63 4.98 1.68
C LEU A 7 9.06 5.24 2.11
N THR A 8 9.54 4.53 3.13
CA THR A 8 10.87 4.72 3.71
C THR A 8 11.62 3.40 3.82
N ILE A 9 12.90 3.38 3.44
CA ILE A 9 13.79 2.22 3.66
C ILE A 9 14.63 2.48 4.91
N THR A 10 14.48 1.67 5.95
CA THR A 10 15.11 1.92 7.24
C THR A 10 15.42 0.64 8.01
N HIS A 11 16.18 0.74 9.10
CA HIS A 11 16.43 -0.42 9.98
C HIS A 11 15.15 -0.77 10.73
N ASN A 12 14.94 -2.06 11.03
CA ASN A 12 13.79 -2.48 11.83
C ASN A 12 13.92 -1.99 13.29
N GLY A 13 12.81 -1.91 14.02
CA GLY A 13 12.76 -1.44 15.40
C GLY A 13 11.35 -1.55 15.98
N GLU A 14 11.15 -1.04 17.18
CA GLU A 14 9.83 -0.90 17.78
C GLU A 14 8.96 0.08 16.97
N GLU A 15 7.65 -0.16 16.92
CA GLU A 15 6.74 0.64 16.07
C GLU A 15 6.77 2.14 16.43
N GLU A 16 6.70 2.46 17.72
CA GLU A 16 6.71 3.85 18.22
C GLU A 16 7.97 4.61 17.77
N ASP A 17 9.13 3.94 17.84
CA ASP A 17 10.40 4.49 17.34
C ASP A 17 10.34 4.61 15.82
N LEU A 18 9.94 3.56 15.09
CA LEU A 18 9.84 3.55 13.64
C LEU A 18 9.03 4.74 13.11
N ARG A 19 7.85 5.01 13.68
CA ARG A 19 6.94 6.08 13.28
C ARG A 19 7.60 7.46 13.27
N GLN A 20 8.54 7.72 14.18
CA GLN A 20 9.21 9.02 14.31
C GLN A 20 10.39 9.22 13.36
N ARG A 21 10.94 8.14 12.78
CA ARG A 21 12.14 8.16 11.91
C ARG A 21 11.87 7.71 10.48
N LEU A 22 10.59 7.66 10.08
CA LEU A 22 10.20 7.62 8.67
C LEU A 22 10.55 8.95 7.98
N MET A 23 10.47 9.00 6.64
CA MET A 23 10.72 10.24 5.88
C MET A 23 9.78 11.38 6.28
N ALA A 24 8.57 11.06 6.71
CA ALA A 24 7.64 11.94 7.39
C ALA A 24 7.15 11.23 8.66
N PRO A 25 7.07 11.90 9.83
CA PRO A 25 6.56 11.29 11.05
C PRO A 25 5.12 10.76 10.87
N ALA A 26 4.88 9.52 11.28
CA ALA A 26 3.57 8.86 11.21
C ALA A 26 2.78 9.09 12.52
N ASP A 27 2.34 10.33 12.72
CA ASP A 27 1.64 10.78 13.93
C ASP A 27 0.22 10.18 14.07
N ASN A 28 -0.38 9.76 12.95
CA ASN A 28 -1.70 9.13 12.95
C ASN A 28 -1.61 7.65 13.34
N THR A 29 -1.95 7.33 14.59
CA THR A 29 -1.96 5.95 15.11
C THR A 29 -3.18 5.15 14.69
N ASP A 30 -4.25 5.80 14.25
CA ASP A 30 -5.46 5.11 13.74
C ASP A 30 -5.21 4.52 12.35
N GLN A 31 -4.20 5.01 11.64
CA GLN A 31 -3.73 4.45 10.38
C GLN A 31 -2.54 3.52 10.59
N ALA A 32 -2.59 2.42 9.83
CA ALA A 32 -1.55 1.41 9.86
C ALA A 32 -0.31 1.91 9.09
N ILE A 33 0.86 1.56 9.63
CA ILE A 33 2.08 1.48 8.84
C ILE A 33 2.29 0.01 8.46
N PHE A 34 2.63 -0.24 7.21
CA PHE A 34 3.00 -1.58 6.76
C PHE A 34 4.52 -1.69 6.69
N ALA A 35 5.08 -2.79 7.20
CA ALA A 35 6.50 -3.10 7.07
C ALA A 35 6.69 -4.36 6.23
N SER A 36 7.65 -4.31 5.30
CA SER A 36 8.10 -5.49 4.57
C SER A 36 8.94 -6.40 5.47
N GLU A 37 9.19 -7.62 5.01
CA GLU A 37 10.31 -8.41 5.54
C GLU A 37 11.65 -7.70 5.30
N SER A 38 12.69 -8.16 6.01
CA SER A 38 14.06 -7.66 5.83
C SER A 38 14.55 -7.90 4.41
N LEU A 39 14.96 -6.83 3.74
CA LEU A 39 15.48 -6.87 2.39
C LEU A 39 16.74 -7.75 2.31
N PRO A 40 16.82 -8.72 1.39
CA PRO A 40 17.91 -9.71 1.36
C PRO A 40 19.32 -9.11 1.26
N GLN A 41 19.46 -7.95 0.62
CA GLN A 41 20.76 -7.33 0.33
C GLN A 41 21.26 -6.40 1.44
N THR A 42 20.36 -5.79 2.20
CA THR A 42 20.71 -4.72 3.16
C THR A 42 20.29 -5.03 4.59
N GLY A 43 19.40 -6.00 4.80
CA GLY A 43 18.79 -6.31 6.11
C GLY A 43 17.85 -5.22 6.62
N ARG A 44 17.62 -4.14 5.86
CA ARG A 44 16.67 -3.07 6.18
C ARG A 44 15.25 -3.50 5.82
N ILE A 45 14.27 -2.84 6.39
CA ILE A 45 12.86 -2.99 6.01
C ILE A 45 12.43 -1.81 5.16
N MET A 46 11.44 -2.05 4.30
CA MET A 46 10.67 -0.96 3.72
C MET A 46 9.42 -0.76 4.55
N VAL A 47 9.10 0.49 4.87
CA VAL A 47 7.90 0.88 5.60
C VAL A 47 7.05 1.76 4.71
N LYS A 48 5.76 1.46 4.65
CA LYS A 48 4.74 2.18 3.90
C LYS A 48 3.77 2.80 4.91
N ASP A 49 3.57 4.10 4.82
CA ASP A 49 2.62 4.85 5.64
C ASP A 49 1.32 5.06 4.83
N GLU A 50 0.21 4.47 5.31
CA GLU A 50 -1.09 4.58 4.65
C GLU A 50 -1.77 5.94 4.85
N ASP A 51 -1.38 6.74 5.84
CA ASP A 51 -1.93 8.08 6.03
C ASP A 51 -1.52 9.01 4.88
N LEU A 52 -0.33 8.77 4.32
CA LEU A 52 0.21 9.52 3.18
C LEU A 52 0.04 8.80 1.83
N CYS A 53 -0.32 7.51 1.83
CA CYS A 53 -0.40 6.73 0.60
C CYS A 53 -1.65 7.10 -0.22
N VAL A 54 -1.45 7.37 -1.52
CA VAL A 54 -2.56 7.61 -2.48
C VAL A 54 -2.81 6.41 -3.40
N HIS A 55 -2.28 5.24 -3.07
CA HIS A 55 -2.43 4.00 -3.83
C HIS A 55 -2.06 4.09 -5.32
N CYS A 56 -1.04 4.89 -5.65
CA CYS A 56 -0.62 5.12 -7.03
C CYS A 56 0.05 3.93 -7.74
N GLY A 57 0.41 2.87 -7.01
CA GLY A 57 1.06 1.66 -7.54
C GLY A 57 2.54 1.77 -7.92
N LEU A 58 3.13 2.98 -7.99
CA LEU A 58 4.52 3.15 -8.43
C LEU A 58 5.54 2.36 -7.59
N CYS A 59 5.27 2.15 -6.30
CA CYS A 59 6.15 1.40 -5.42
C CYS A 59 6.17 -0.10 -5.74
N ALA A 60 5.05 -0.69 -6.14
CA ALA A 60 4.97 -2.09 -6.56
C ALA A 60 5.67 -2.27 -7.92
N GLU A 61 5.32 -1.43 -8.90
CA GLU A 61 5.87 -1.47 -10.26
C GLU A 61 7.40 -1.29 -10.31
N ARG A 62 7.97 -0.54 -9.36
CA ARG A 62 9.41 -0.24 -9.34
C ARG A 62 10.18 -1.00 -8.27
N CYS A 63 9.55 -1.91 -7.52
CA CYS A 63 10.25 -2.62 -6.46
C CYS A 63 11.28 -3.60 -7.04
N PRO A 64 12.60 -3.38 -6.87
CA PRO A 64 13.60 -4.29 -7.41
C PRO A 64 13.69 -5.62 -6.65
N THR A 65 13.13 -5.68 -5.44
CA THR A 65 13.18 -6.85 -4.54
C THR A 65 11.82 -7.52 -4.36
N ALA A 66 10.77 -7.06 -5.04
CA ALA A 66 9.40 -7.54 -4.87
C ALA A 66 8.90 -7.53 -3.41
N ALA A 67 9.37 -6.57 -2.60
CA ALA A 67 8.96 -6.43 -1.20
C ALA A 67 7.61 -5.70 -1.01
N TRP A 68 7.04 -5.16 -2.09
CA TRP A 68 5.71 -4.56 -2.10
C TRP A 68 4.96 -4.95 -3.37
N ASP A 69 3.65 -5.17 -3.23
CA ASP A 69 2.72 -5.38 -4.33
C ASP A 69 1.43 -4.57 -4.11
N MET A 70 0.66 -4.33 -5.16
CA MET A 70 -0.66 -3.71 -5.09
C MET A 70 -1.76 -4.76 -5.05
N MET A 71 -2.77 -4.53 -4.21
CA MET A 71 -3.92 -5.41 -4.17
C MET A 71 -4.74 -5.29 -5.45
N GLN A 72 -5.07 -6.43 -6.06
CA GLN A 72 -6.02 -6.50 -7.15
C GLN A 72 -7.44 -6.29 -6.60
N PHE A 73 -8.23 -5.45 -7.27
CA PHE A 73 -9.63 -5.22 -6.94
C PHE A 73 -10.47 -5.15 -8.21
N ASP A 74 -11.75 -5.49 -8.09
CA ASP A 74 -12.71 -5.35 -9.17
C ASP A 74 -13.22 -3.90 -9.21
N LEU A 75 -12.90 -3.18 -10.28
CA LEU A 75 -13.45 -1.86 -10.53
C LEU A 75 -14.77 -1.99 -11.28
N LEU A 76 -15.88 -1.82 -10.56
CA LEU A 76 -17.19 -1.64 -11.18
C LEU A 76 -17.29 -0.21 -11.71
N ASN A 77 -17.28 -0.04 -13.03
CA ASN A 77 -17.47 1.28 -13.65
C ASN A 77 -18.97 1.58 -13.80
N PRO A 78 -19.55 2.50 -13.00
CA PRO A 78 -20.97 2.80 -13.09
C PRO A 78 -21.26 3.66 -14.33
N TYR A 79 -22.19 3.21 -15.16
CA TYR A 79 -22.71 4.01 -16.27
C TYR A 79 -23.90 4.85 -15.82
N ALA A 80 -24.00 6.08 -16.33
CA ALA A 80 -25.11 6.97 -16.02
C ALA A 80 -26.46 6.30 -16.35
N GLY A 81 -27.40 6.35 -15.40
CA GLY A 81 -28.71 5.68 -15.51
C GLY A 81 -28.76 4.23 -15.04
N HIS A 82 -27.63 3.64 -14.64
CA HIS A 82 -27.58 2.31 -14.01
C HIS A 82 -27.41 2.42 -12.48
N GLN A 83 -27.97 1.46 -11.73
CA GLN A 83 -27.66 1.34 -10.29
C GLN A 83 -26.17 1.05 -10.11
N SER A 84 -25.48 1.94 -9.40
CA SER A 84 -24.01 1.93 -9.27
C SER A 84 -23.47 1.01 -8.17
N TRP A 85 -24.32 0.62 -7.22
CA TRP A 85 -23.94 -0.22 -6.08
C TRP A 85 -24.72 -1.52 -6.13
N PRO A 86 -24.08 -2.69 -6.27
CA PRO A 86 -24.79 -3.95 -6.26
C PRO A 86 -25.28 -4.24 -4.83
N GLU A 87 -26.55 -4.61 -4.68
CA GLU A 87 -27.14 -4.97 -3.38
C GLU A 87 -26.53 -6.25 -2.77
N LYS A 88 -25.78 -7.01 -3.57
CA LYS A 88 -25.00 -8.18 -3.15
C LYS A 88 -23.59 -8.09 -3.72
N ALA A 89 -22.60 -8.47 -2.91
CA ALA A 89 -21.22 -8.62 -3.39
C ALA A 89 -21.18 -9.54 -4.62
N ILE A 90 -20.66 -9.00 -5.73
CA ILE A 90 -20.45 -9.79 -6.94
C ILE A 90 -19.22 -10.63 -6.67
N THR A 91 -19.39 -11.93 -6.43
CA THR A 91 -18.26 -12.86 -6.36
C THR A 91 -17.62 -12.92 -7.74
N ALA A 92 -16.37 -12.50 -7.86
CA ALA A 92 -15.59 -12.55 -9.09
C ALA A 92 -15.67 -13.94 -9.72
N SER A 93 -16.45 -14.08 -10.80
CA SER A 93 -16.38 -15.27 -11.65
C SER A 93 -15.22 -15.05 -12.60
N THR A 94 -14.03 -15.50 -12.20
CA THR A 94 -12.86 -15.60 -13.07
C THR A 94 -13.16 -16.56 -14.22
N THR A 95 -13.71 -16.04 -15.31
CA THR A 95 -13.52 -16.68 -16.62
C THR A 95 -12.25 -16.11 -17.20
N SER A 96 -11.13 -16.71 -16.83
CA SER A 96 -9.87 -16.55 -17.55
C SER A 96 -10.08 -17.06 -18.98
N VAL A 97 -9.82 -16.19 -19.96
CA VAL A 97 -9.47 -16.58 -21.33
C VAL A 97 -7.95 -16.56 -21.42
#